data_AF-A0A521P2K0-F1
#
_entry.id   AF-A0A521P2K0-F1
#
_cell.length_a   1.000
_cell.length_b   1.000
_cell.length_c   1.000
_cell.angle_alpha   90.00
_cell.angle_beta   90.00
_cell.angle_gamma   90.00
#
_symmetry.space_group_name_H-M   'P 1'
#
loop_
_entity.id
_entity.type
_entity.pdbx_description
1 polymer ?
#
loop_
_entity_poly.entity_id
_entity_poly.type
_entity_poly.pdbx_seq_one_letter_code
_entity_poly.pdbx_strand_id
1 'polypeptide(L)'
;EGGPPAIVEGAKTLAAPQATLISALARGVIGGDLRWDLIGLGAVIGVIIIVLDAVVSRATKGKVKLPPLAVGIGFYLPAAVTTMLVIGAVCGWIYDKAVSSTRYADVARRMGVLLASGLIVGESLFGVFTAGVIVATRDDAPFAMLPEGSAWPAMLAGIIGFAVAVFALYAWTRSRAKAV
;
A
#
# COMPACT_ATOMS: atom_id res chain seq x y z
N GLU A 1 -12.36 -12.55 -12.10
CA GLU A 1 -11.23 -12.91 -11.23
C GLU A 1 -10.04 -13.23 -12.13
N GLY A 2 -8.98 -12.43 -12.11
CA GLY A 2 -7.89 -12.50 -13.11
C GLY A 2 -6.55 -12.99 -12.58
N GLY A 3 -6.57 -13.75 -11.47
CA GLY A 3 -5.42 -14.51 -11.00
C GLY A 3 -5.35 -15.89 -11.68
N PRO A 4 -4.20 -16.59 -11.60
CA PRO A 4 -4.14 -18.01 -11.91
C PRO A 4 -5.23 -18.76 -11.13
N PRO A 5 -5.84 -19.82 -11.72
CA PRO A 5 -6.80 -20.63 -10.99
C PRO A 5 -6.16 -21.13 -9.69
N ALA A 6 -6.95 -21.16 -8.62
CA ALA A 6 -6.49 -21.68 -7.34
C ALA A 6 -5.96 -23.10 -7.55
N ILE A 7 -4.70 -23.33 -7.17
CA ILE A 7 -4.05 -24.65 -7.21
C ILE A 7 -4.65 -25.63 -6.20
N VAL A 8 -5.58 -25.18 -5.36
CA VAL A 8 -6.30 -25.97 -4.35
C VAL A 8 -7.80 -25.69 -4.48
N GLU A 9 -8.62 -26.74 -4.63
CA GLU A 9 -10.08 -26.62 -4.59
C GLU A 9 -10.53 -26.02 -3.25
N GLY A 10 -11.24 -24.90 -3.27
CA GLY A 10 -11.74 -24.21 -2.08
C GLY A 10 -10.88 -23.07 -1.54
N ALA A 11 -9.69 -22.82 -2.09
CA ALA A 11 -8.84 -21.70 -1.66
C ALA A 11 -9.24 -20.38 -2.34
N LYS A 12 -9.53 -19.36 -1.53
CA LYS A 12 -9.85 -18.00 -2.01
C LYS A 12 -8.59 -17.38 -2.62
N THR A 13 -8.65 -17.00 -3.90
CA THR A 13 -7.51 -16.42 -4.62
C THR A 13 -7.07 -15.14 -3.92
N LEU A 14 -5.78 -15.01 -3.60
CA LEU A 14 -5.21 -13.80 -3.02
C LEU A 14 -5.49 -12.62 -3.97
N ALA A 15 -6.18 -11.60 -3.46
CA ALA A 15 -6.54 -10.44 -4.27
C ALA A 15 -5.27 -9.66 -4.63
N ALA A 16 -4.83 -9.78 -5.87
CA ALA A 16 -3.79 -8.94 -6.46
C ALA A 16 -4.41 -8.10 -7.58
N PRO A 17 -5.04 -6.95 -7.25
CA PRO A 17 -5.72 -6.12 -8.23
C PRO A 17 -4.76 -5.70 -9.35
N GLN A 18 -3.54 -5.25 -9.01
CA GLN A 18 -2.59 -4.68 -10.00
C GLN A 18 -2.15 -5.72 -11.02
N ALA A 19 -1.87 -6.93 -10.56
CA ALA A 19 -1.57 -8.06 -11.43
C ALA A 19 -2.77 -8.44 -12.32
N THR A 20 -3.99 -8.35 -11.78
CA THR A 20 -5.24 -8.63 -12.51
C THR A 20 -5.48 -7.63 -13.65
N LEU A 21 -5.20 -6.34 -13.45
CA LEU A 21 -5.33 -5.36 -14.53
C LEU A 21 -4.32 -5.58 -15.64
N ILE A 22 -3.05 -5.81 -15.29
CA ILE A 22 -1.99 -6.01 -16.28
C ILE A 22 -2.25 -7.30 -17.07
N SER A 23 -2.72 -8.37 -16.43
CA SER A 23 -3.09 -9.62 -17.10
C SER A 23 -4.30 -9.46 -18.01
N ALA A 24 -5.32 -8.72 -17.58
CA ALA A 24 -6.52 -8.43 -18.39
C ALA A 24 -6.17 -7.58 -19.62
N LEU A 25 -5.33 -6.54 -19.47
CA LEU A 25 -4.86 -5.73 -20.58
C LEU A 25 -4.05 -6.57 -21.57
N ALA A 26 -3.09 -7.36 -21.09
CA ALA A 26 -2.26 -8.20 -21.95
C ALA A 26 -3.09 -9.22 -22.75
N ARG A 27 -4.06 -9.88 -22.09
CA ARG A 27 -4.98 -10.79 -22.75
C ARG A 27 -5.89 -10.06 -23.75
N GLY A 28 -6.39 -8.88 -23.41
CA GLY A 28 -7.23 -8.07 -24.32
C GLY A 28 -6.47 -7.60 -25.56
N VAL A 29 -5.21 -7.17 -25.41
CA VAL A 29 -4.38 -6.73 -26.54
C VAL A 29 -4.03 -7.91 -27.45
N ILE A 30 -3.60 -9.04 -26.88
CA ILE A 30 -3.18 -10.22 -27.66
C ILE A 30 -4.38 -10.94 -28.27
N GLY A 31 -5.51 -10.99 -27.55
CA GLY A 31 -6.75 -11.64 -27.99
C GLY A 31 -7.64 -10.79 -28.89
N GLY A 32 -7.31 -9.52 -29.12
CA GLY A 32 -8.07 -8.62 -29.98
C GLY A 32 -9.41 -8.11 -29.43
N ASP A 33 -9.82 -8.52 -28.23
CA ASP A 33 -11.09 -8.15 -27.57
C ASP A 33 -10.98 -6.86 -26.73
N LEU A 34 -9.89 -6.09 -26.89
CA LEU A 34 -9.73 -4.86 -26.13
C LEU A 34 -10.67 -3.77 -26.64
N ARG A 35 -11.50 -3.24 -25.73
CA ARG A 35 -12.36 -2.08 -26.00
C ARG A 35 -11.53 -0.81 -26.12
N TRP A 36 -10.98 -0.56 -27.30
CA TRP A 36 -10.17 0.62 -27.61
C TRP A 36 -10.89 1.94 -27.35
N ASP A 37 -12.23 1.97 -27.44
CA ASP A 37 -13.04 3.13 -27.05
C ASP A 37 -12.83 3.52 -25.57
N LEU A 38 -12.75 2.53 -24.68
CA LEU A 38 -12.51 2.76 -23.25
C LEU A 38 -11.06 3.19 -22.98
N ILE A 39 -10.09 2.64 -23.73
CA ILE A 39 -8.69 3.05 -23.64
C ILE A 39 -8.54 4.50 -24.10
N GLY A 40 -9.15 4.86 -25.23
CA GLY A 40 -9.16 6.23 -25.76
C GLY A 40 -9.82 7.22 -24.82
N LEU A 41 -10.96 6.86 -24.21
CA LEU A 41 -11.60 7.67 -23.18
C LEU A 41 -10.69 7.88 -21.97
N GLY A 42 -10.02 6.83 -21.49
CA GLY A 42 -9.04 6.92 -20.42
C GLY A 42 -7.87 7.84 -20.76
N ALA A 43 -7.38 7.80 -21.99
CA ALA A 43 -6.33 8.71 -22.47
C ALA A 43 -6.79 10.18 -22.47
N VAL A 44 -8.01 10.45 -22.93
CA VAL A 44 -8.59 11.81 -22.91
C VAL A 44 -8.75 12.32 -21.48
N ILE A 45 -9.27 11.49 -20.57
CA ILE A 45 -9.38 11.83 -19.15
C ILE A 45 -7.99 12.12 -18.55
N GLY A 46 -6.98 11.30 -18.88
CA GLY A 46 -5.59 11.51 -18.46
C GLY A 46 -5.04 12.86 -18.94
N VAL A 47 -5.26 13.22 -20.20
CA VAL A 47 -4.86 14.53 -20.76
C VAL A 47 -5.55 15.67 -20.02
N ILE A 48 -6.86 15.56 -19.75
CA ILE A 48 -7.60 16.58 -19.00
C ILE A 48 -7.00 16.77 -17.61
N ILE A 49 -6.69 15.68 -16.90
CA ILE A 49 -6.08 15.74 -15.57
C ILE A 49 -4.68 16.40 -15.61
N ILE A 50 -3.86 16.09 -16.63
CA ILE A 50 -2.55 16.72 -16.82
C ILE A 50 -2.70 18.23 -17.04
N VAL A 51 -3.65 18.64 -17.89
CA VAL A 51 -3.93 20.05 -18.14
C VAL A 51 -4.41 20.75 -16.87
N LEU A 52 -5.31 20.12 -16.11
CA LEU A 52 -5.78 20.65 -14.82
C LEU A 52 -4.63 20.79 -13.82
N ASP A 53 -3.73 19.81 -13.71
CA ASP A 53 -2.54 19.91 -12.86
C ASP A 53 -1.65 21.08 -13.27
N ALA A 54 -1.38 21.24 -14.57
CA ALA A 54 -0.57 22.33 -15.08
C ALA A 54 -1.20 23.71 -14.80
N VAL A 55 -2.53 23.83 -14.96
CA VAL A 55 -3.28 25.06 -14.67
C VAL A 55 -3.28 25.37 -13.17
N VAL A 56 -3.57 24.39 -12.32
CA VAL A 56 -3.58 24.54 -10.86
C VAL A 56 -2.19 24.87 -10.34
N SER A 57 -1.15 24.20 -10.85
CA SER A 57 0.24 24.48 -10.47
C SER A 57 0.64 25.91 -10.85
N ARG A 58 0.25 26.38 -12.04
CA ARG A 58 0.55 27.74 -12.51
C ARG A 58 -0.24 28.81 -11.75
N ALA A 59 -1.52 28.56 -11.48
CA ALA A 59 -2.38 29.47 -10.70
C ALA A 59 -1.94 29.60 -9.24
N THR A 60 -1.47 28.50 -8.63
CA THR A 60 -1.09 28.47 -7.20
C THR A 60 0.40 28.80 -6.97
N LYS A 61 1.13 29.30 -7.98
CA LYS A 61 2.60 29.51 -7.95
C LYS A 61 3.36 28.28 -7.43
N GLY A 62 2.90 27.07 -7.78
CA GLY A 62 3.52 25.81 -7.40
C GLY A 62 3.23 25.31 -5.98
N LYS A 63 2.36 25.97 -5.19
CA LYS A 63 2.04 25.52 -3.82
C LYS A 63 1.17 24.27 -3.75
N VAL A 64 0.32 24.05 -4.76
CA VAL A 64 -0.55 22.88 -4.88
C VAL A 64 -0.25 22.20 -6.21
N LYS A 65 -0.04 20.90 -6.16
CA LYS A 65 0.13 20.03 -7.32
C LYS A 65 -0.88 18.89 -7.17
N LEU A 66 -1.47 18.49 -8.28
CA LEU A 66 -2.41 17.39 -8.40
C LEU A 66 -1.80 16.38 -9.37
N PRO A 67 -0.82 15.58 -8.91
CA PRO A 67 -0.11 14.67 -9.80
C PRO A 67 -1.10 13.73 -10.49
N PRO A 68 -1.14 13.69 -11.83
CA PRO A 68 -2.06 12.83 -12.56
C PRO A 68 -1.95 11.35 -12.17
N LEU A 69 -0.74 10.92 -11.80
CA LEU A 69 -0.47 9.58 -11.28
C LEU A 69 -1.19 9.28 -9.97
N ALA A 70 -1.27 10.25 -9.05
CA ALA A 70 -1.97 10.07 -7.77
C ALA A 70 -3.49 9.94 -7.99
N VAL A 71 -4.03 10.72 -8.94
CA VAL A 71 -5.44 10.63 -9.33
C VAL A 71 -5.74 9.27 -9.97
N GLY A 72 -4.88 8.80 -10.88
CA GLY A 72 -5.02 7.48 -11.50
C GLY A 72 -5.01 6.32 -10.49
N ILE A 73 -4.11 6.38 -9.50
CA ILE A 73 -4.06 5.41 -8.40
C ILE A 73 -5.34 5.48 -7.55
N GLY A 74 -5.88 6.67 -7.30
CA GLY A 74 -7.12 6.86 -6.53
C GLY A 74 -8.37 6.31 -7.22
N PHE A 75 -8.47 6.45 -8.55
CA PHE A 75 -9.55 5.82 -9.34
C PHE A 75 -9.48 4.29 -9.31
N TYR A 76 -8.28 3.77 -9.12
CA TYR A 76 -7.98 2.37 -9.25
C TYR A 76 -8.15 1.59 -7.93
N LEU A 77 -7.89 2.22 -6.79
CA LEU A 77 -7.91 1.55 -5.50
C LEU A 77 -9.32 1.49 -4.89
N PRO A 78 -9.70 0.34 -4.28
CA PRO A 78 -10.93 0.25 -3.48
C PRO A 78 -10.93 1.27 -2.34
N ALA A 79 -12.12 1.77 -1.96
CA ALA A 79 -12.29 2.79 -0.92
C ALA A 79 -11.61 2.44 0.42
N ALA A 80 -11.56 1.15 0.77
CA ALA A 80 -10.88 0.66 1.96
C ALA A 80 -9.36 0.93 1.92
N VAL A 81 -8.70 0.66 0.78
CA VAL A 81 -7.26 0.88 0.60
C VAL A 81 -6.96 2.38 0.53
N THR A 82 -7.80 3.13 -0.18
CA THR A 82 -7.68 4.59 -0.29
C THR A 82 -7.79 5.27 1.08
N THR A 83 -8.71 4.81 1.94
CA THR A 83 -8.88 5.35 3.30
C THR A 83 -7.63 5.11 4.15
N MET A 84 -7.07 3.89 4.12
CA MET A 84 -5.82 3.59 4.82
C MET A 84 -4.64 4.43 4.31
N LEU A 85 -4.57 4.66 2.99
CA LEU A 85 -3.55 5.51 2.39
C LEU A 85 -3.69 6.97 2.86
N VAL A 86 -4.92 7.48 2.96
CA VAL A 86 -5.21 8.82 3.51
C VAL A 86 -4.79 8.92 4.97
N ILE A 87 -5.12 7.92 5.80
CA ILE A 87 -4.69 7.89 7.21
C ILE A 87 -3.16 7.92 7.30
N GLY A 88 -2.47 7.07 6.54
CA GLY A 88 -1.01 7.05 6.47
C GLY A 88 -0.41 8.38 6.02
N ALA A 89 -1.01 9.04 5.03
CA ALA A 89 -0.58 10.37 4.56
C ALA A 89 -0.76 11.45 5.63
N VAL A 90 -1.87 11.43 6.38
CA VAL A 90 -2.11 12.35 7.51
C VAL A 90 -1.10 12.11 8.63
N CYS A 91 -0.86 10.85 9.02
CA CYS A 91 0.16 10.49 10.00
C CYS A 91 1.56 10.96 9.57
N GLY A 92 1.92 10.73 8.31
CA GLY A 92 3.19 11.20 7.73
C GLY A 92 3.31 12.72 7.74
N TRP A 93 2.23 13.44 7.44
CA TRP A 93 2.20 14.91 7.50
C TRP A 93 2.38 15.44 8.93
N ILE A 94 1.72 14.82 9.91
CA ILE A 94 1.89 15.16 11.34
C ILE A 94 3.34 14.90 11.76
N TYR A 95 3.91 13.76 11.37
CA TYR A 95 5.30 13.41 11.66
C TYR A 95 6.28 14.43 11.06
N ASP A 96 6.12 14.76 9.79
CA ASP A 96 6.96 15.74 9.10
C ASP A 96 6.90 17.12 9.77
N LYS A 97 5.69 17.54 10.17
CA LYS A 97 5.49 18.81 10.89
C LYS A 97 6.06 18.80 12.30
N ALA A 98 6.05 17.65 13.00
CA ALA A 98 6.67 17.52 14.31
C ALA A 98 8.21 17.58 14.23
N VAL A 99 8.78 17.04 13.15
CA VAL A 99 10.22 16.94 12.94
C VAL A 99 10.82 18.19 12.28
N SER A 100 10.03 18.98 11.56
CA SER A 100 10.49 20.17 10.84
C SER A 100 11.12 21.25 11.73
N SER A 101 10.83 21.25 13.03
CA SER A 101 11.41 22.18 14.01
C SER A 101 12.75 21.70 14.59
N THR A 102 13.25 20.53 14.19
CA THR A 102 14.46 19.92 14.78
C THR A 102 15.69 20.09 13.87
N ARG A 103 16.89 20.15 14.46
CA ARG A 103 18.16 20.29 13.71
C ARG A 103 18.47 19.10 12.77
N TYR A 104 17.81 17.96 12.97
CA TYR A 104 18.03 16.71 12.24
C TYR A 104 16.85 16.34 11.33
N ALA A 105 16.07 17.33 10.90
CA ALA A 105 14.80 17.10 10.20
C ALA A 105 14.94 16.24 8.93
N ASP A 106 15.96 16.51 8.10
CA ASP A 106 16.20 15.75 6.87
C ASP A 106 16.53 14.27 7.12
N VAL A 107 17.31 14.01 8.17
CA VAL A 107 17.70 12.63 8.55
C VAL A 107 16.47 11.88 9.07
N ALA A 108 15.68 12.51 9.95
CA ALA A 108 14.48 11.90 10.50
C ALA A 108 13.43 11.63 9.41
N ARG A 109 13.23 12.54 8.45
CA ARG A 109 12.35 12.30 7.29
C ARG A 109 12.79 11.09 6.46
N ARG A 110 14.09 10.98 6.15
CA ARG A 110 14.65 9.84 5.41
C ARG A 110 14.47 8.53 6.17
N MET A 111 14.73 8.52 7.48
CA MET A 111 14.53 7.35 8.33
C MET A 111 13.06 6.94 8.40
N GLY A 112 12.13 7.90 8.46
CA GLY A 112 10.68 7.63 8.41
C GLY A 112 10.25 6.96 7.10
N VAL A 113 10.74 7.44 5.96
CA VAL A 113 10.48 6.82 4.65
C VAL A 113 11.07 5.40 4.57
N LEU A 114 12.32 5.22 5.03
CA LEU A 114 12.97 3.91 5.06
C LEU A 114 12.18 2.92 5.92
N LEU A 115 11.75 3.34 7.12
CA LEU A 115 10.94 2.53 8.02
C LEU A 115 9.61 2.11 7.37
N ALA A 116 8.89 3.07 6.76
CA ALA A 116 7.62 2.78 6.10
C ALA A 116 7.81 1.82 4.91
N SER A 117 8.82 2.06 4.06
CA SER A 117 9.12 1.16 2.93
C SER A 117 9.56 -0.23 3.39
N GLY A 118 10.34 -0.32 4.47
CA GLY A 118 10.76 -1.58 5.07
C GLY A 118 9.59 -2.37 5.67
N LEU A 119 8.61 -1.68 6.26
CA LEU A 119 7.41 -2.30 6.79
C LEU A 119 6.49 -2.81 5.68
N ILE A 120 6.34 -2.06 4.58
CA ILE A 120 5.58 -2.48 3.40
C ILE A 120 6.20 -3.74 2.78
N VAL A 121 7.52 -3.71 2.53
CA VAL A 121 8.22 -4.86 1.93
C VAL A 121 8.27 -6.04 2.91
N GLY A 122 8.43 -5.77 4.20
CA GLY A 122 8.47 -6.79 5.25
C GLY A 122 7.16 -7.56 5.36
N GLU A 123 6.01 -6.88 5.28
CA GLU A 123 4.69 -7.53 5.26
C GLU A 123 4.53 -8.47 4.07
N SER A 124 4.93 -8.02 2.88
CA SER A 124 4.84 -8.84 1.67
C SER A 124 5.80 -10.04 1.71
N LEU A 125 7.02 -9.86 2.20
CA LEU A 125 7.99 -10.95 2.35
C LEU A 125 7.52 -11.97 3.39
N PHE A 126 6.95 -11.50 4.49
CA PHE A 126 6.36 -12.37 5.51
C PHE A 126 5.16 -13.15 4.96
N GLY A 127 4.30 -12.53 4.15
CA GLY A 127 3.20 -13.22 3.48
C GLY A 127 3.68 -14.35 2.56
N VAL A 128 4.74 -14.14 1.79
CA VAL A 128 5.35 -15.19 0.96
C VAL A 128 5.96 -16.29 1.83
N PHE A 129 6.66 -15.92 2.90
CA PHE A 129 7.22 -16.89 3.84
C PHE A 129 6.12 -17.75 4.49
N THR A 130 5.04 -17.13 5.00
CA THR A 130 3.88 -17.82 5.56
C THR A 130 3.24 -18.74 4.55
N ALA A 131 3.05 -18.31 3.30
CA ALA A 131 2.51 -19.17 2.23
C ALA A 131 3.40 -20.42 2.00
N GLY A 132 4.72 -20.26 2.03
CA GLY A 132 5.66 -21.38 1.94
C GLY A 132 5.52 -22.37 3.10
N VAL A 133 5.36 -21.87 4.34
CA VAL A 133 5.16 -22.70 5.54
C VAL A 133 3.82 -23.45 5.49
N ILE A 134 2.73 -22.80 5.06
CA ILE A 134 1.42 -23.44 4.91
C ILE A 134 1.51 -24.64 3.96
N VAL A 135 2.17 -24.48 2.81
CA VAL A 135 2.34 -25.56 1.82
C VAL A 135 3.20 -26.71 2.37
N ALA A 136 4.24 -26.40 3.15
CA ALA A 136 5.13 -27.40 3.73
C ALA A 136 4.46 -28.21 4.85
N THR A 137 3.70 -27.55 5.73
CA THR A 137 3.07 -28.17 6.90
C THR A 137 1.69 -28.76 6.59
N ARG A 138 1.06 -28.34 5.48
CA ARG A 138 -0.36 -28.60 5.16
C ARG A 138 -1.32 -28.15 6.26
N ASP A 139 -0.90 -27.12 6.99
CA ASP A 139 -1.67 -26.47 8.03
C ASP A 139 -1.97 -25.05 7.55
N ASP A 140 -3.24 -24.68 7.52
CA ASP A 140 -3.71 -23.39 7.04
C ASP A 140 -3.36 -22.26 8.03
N ALA A 141 -3.03 -22.60 9.28
CA ALA A 141 -2.77 -21.64 10.35
C ALA A 141 -1.51 -21.95 11.19
N PRO A 142 -0.32 -22.06 10.57
CA PRO A 142 0.89 -22.56 11.23
C PRO A 142 1.43 -21.65 12.34
N PHE A 143 0.95 -20.40 12.41
CA PHE A 143 1.33 -19.41 13.42
C PHE A 143 0.15 -18.96 14.31
N ALA A 144 -0.97 -19.68 14.29
CA ALA A 144 -2.11 -19.36 15.15
C ALA A 144 -1.76 -19.62 16.63
N MET A 145 -1.53 -18.54 17.38
CA MET A 145 -1.29 -18.60 18.82
C MET A 145 -2.59 -18.48 19.65
N LEU A 146 -3.74 -18.20 19.01
CA LEU A 146 -5.03 -18.00 19.66
C LEU A 146 -6.08 -18.99 19.14
N PRO A 147 -6.97 -19.52 20.01
CA PRO A 147 -7.98 -20.50 19.62
C PRO A 147 -8.97 -19.98 18.57
N GLU A 148 -9.32 -20.84 17.63
CA GLU A 148 -10.39 -20.61 16.65
C GLU A 148 -11.72 -20.34 17.37
N GLY A 149 -12.27 -19.13 17.20
CA GLY A 149 -13.50 -18.68 17.87
C GLY A 149 -13.34 -17.38 18.68
N SER A 150 -12.11 -16.95 18.96
CA SER A 150 -11.82 -15.69 19.65
C SER A 150 -11.60 -14.51 18.70
N ALA A 151 -12.44 -14.35 17.67
CA ALA A 151 -12.24 -13.40 16.58
C ALA A 151 -12.05 -11.94 17.05
N TRP A 152 -12.86 -11.49 18.02
CA TRP A 152 -12.79 -10.12 18.54
C TRP A 152 -11.56 -9.89 19.45
N PRO A 153 -11.27 -10.75 20.46
CA PRO A 153 -10.05 -10.65 21.26
C PRO A 153 -8.77 -10.77 20.43
N ALA A 154 -8.73 -11.67 19.45
CA ALA A 154 -7.56 -11.88 18.59
C ALA A 154 -7.26 -10.67 17.72
N MET A 155 -8.29 -10.03 17.16
CA MET A 155 -8.12 -8.81 16.36
C MET A 155 -7.57 -7.66 17.21
N LEU A 156 -8.10 -7.45 18.42
CA LEU A 156 -7.59 -6.42 19.33
C LEU A 156 -6.15 -6.70 19.78
N ALA A 157 -5.84 -7.95 20.13
CA ALA A 157 -4.48 -8.34 20.49
C ALA A 157 -3.49 -8.13 19.33
N GLY A 158 -3.90 -8.43 18.10
CA GLY A 158 -3.10 -8.19 16.89
C GLY A 158 -2.84 -6.69 16.65
N ILE A 159 -3.87 -5.85 16.78
CA ILE A 159 -3.74 -4.38 16.64
C ILE A 159 -2.80 -3.82 17.70
N ILE A 160 -2.97 -4.24 18.97
CA ILE A 160 -2.12 -3.79 20.07
C ILE A 160 -0.68 -4.25 19.86
N GLY A 161 -0.47 -5.52 19.50
CA GLY A 161 0.85 -6.07 19.21
C GLY A 161 1.55 -5.32 18.08
N PHE A 162 0.84 -5.05 16.99
CA PHE A 162 1.35 -4.26 15.87
C PHE A 162 1.69 -2.81 16.29
N ALA A 163 0.81 -2.14 17.03
CA ALA A 163 1.04 -0.78 17.52
C ALA A 163 2.26 -0.72 18.45
N VAL A 164 2.43 -1.69 19.35
CA VAL A 164 3.59 -1.81 20.24
C VAL A 164 4.86 -2.06 19.43
N ALA A 165 4.82 -2.97 18.45
CA ALA A 165 5.97 -3.26 17.59
C ALA A 165 6.40 -2.01 16.80
N VAL A 166 5.45 -1.29 16.19
CA VAL A 166 5.72 -0.04 15.47
C VAL A 166 6.28 1.02 16.42
N PHE A 167 5.70 1.19 17.61
CA PHE A 167 6.18 2.16 18.60
C PHE A 167 7.60 1.81 19.09
N ALA A 168 7.87 0.53 19.37
CA ALA A 168 9.19 0.04 19.79
C ALA A 168 10.24 0.24 18.69
N LEU A 169 9.90 -0.11 17.44
CA LEU A 169 10.77 0.06 16.29
C LEU A 169 11.09 1.55 16.08
N TYR A 170 10.08 2.41 16.15
CA TYR A 170 10.24 3.85 16.02
C TYR A 170 11.06 4.46 17.17
N ALA A 171 10.83 4.02 18.42
CA ALA A 171 11.62 4.43 19.58
C ALA A 171 13.09 4.00 19.46
N TRP A 172 13.34 2.80 18.93
CA TRP A 172 14.66 2.26 18.69
C TRP A 172 15.40 2.98 17.54
N THR A 173 14.70 3.29 16.44
CA THR A 173 15.27 4.11 15.36
C THR A 173 15.60 5.52 15.87
N ARG A 174 14.73 6.11 16.70
CA ARG A 174 14.97 7.43 17.32
C ARG A 174 16.14 7.42 18.29
N SER A 175 16.36 6.36 19.06
CA SER A 175 17.51 6.26 19.97
C SER A 175 18.82 6.13 19.20
N ARG A 176 18.84 5.36 18.09
CA ARG A 176 20.00 5.28 17.21
C ARG A 176 20.31 6.57 16.48
N ALA A 177 19.29 7.32 16.05
CA ALA A 177 19.49 8.62 15.41
C ALA A 177 20.02 9.70 16.38
N LYS A 178 19.81 9.56 17.69
CA LYS A 178 20.39 10.45 18.72
C LYS A 178 21.84 10.11 19.09
N ALA A 179 22.27 8.89 18.77
CA ALA A 179 23.61 8.39 19.07
C ALA A 179 24.63 8.74 17.98
N VAL A 180 24.18 9.29 16.85
CA VAL A 180 24.97 9.83 15.74
C VAL A 180 24.91 11.34 15.78
#